data_AF-A0A2S9FW58-F1
#
_entry.id   AF-A0A2S9FW58-F1
#
_cell.length_a   1.000
_cell.length_b   1.000
_cell.length_c   1.000
_cell.angle_alpha   90.00
_cell.angle_beta   90.00
_cell.angle_gamma   90.00
#
_symmetry.space_group_name_H-M   'P 1'
#
loop_
_entity.id
_entity.type
_entity.pdbx_description
1 polymer ?
#
loop_
_entity_poly.entity_id
_entity_poly.type
_entity_poly.pdbx_seq_one_letter_code
_entity_poly.pdbx_strand_id
1 'polypeptide(L)' 'MTRSPNNHSSTLSDGDFDQARAEAAVRELLIAVGEDPDRHGLADTPARVARAYREMFAGLYTDPDTVLNT' A
#
# COMPACT_ATOMS: atom_id res chain seq x y z
N MET A 1 -11.05 -29.74 27.65
CA MET A 1 -11.67 -28.77 26.73
C MET A 1 -10.63 -27.75 26.33
N THR A 2 -9.66 -28.16 25.53
CA THR A 2 -8.50 -27.37 25.10
C THR A 2 -8.87 -26.63 23.82
N ARG A 3 -9.17 -25.33 23.92
CA ARG A 3 -9.19 -24.45 22.75
C ARG A 3 -7.78 -23.90 22.57
N SER A 4 -6.99 -24.58 21.75
CA SER A 4 -5.76 -24.02 21.18
C SER A 4 -6.10 -22.74 20.40
N PRO A 5 -5.37 -21.63 20.57
CA PRO A 5 -5.48 -20.52 19.65
C PRO A 5 -4.77 -20.89 18.34
N ASN A 6 -5.49 -20.74 17.24
CA ASN A 6 -5.01 -21.04 15.89
C ASN A 6 -3.95 -19.98 15.51
N ASN A 7 -2.68 -20.40 15.44
CA ASN A 7 -1.58 -19.56 15.01
C ASN A 7 -1.59 -19.48 13.47
N HIS A 8 -2.33 -18.52 12.92
CA HIS A 8 -2.27 -18.21 11.49
C HIS A 8 -1.01 -17.38 11.21
N SER A 9 0.09 -18.08 10.94
CA SER A 9 1.25 -17.49 10.26
C SER A 9 0.87 -17.15 8.82
N SER A 10 0.30 -15.96 8.61
CA SER A 10 0.22 -15.32 7.30
C SER A 10 1.33 -14.29 7.22
N THR A 11 2.28 -14.48 6.33
CA THR A 11 3.45 -13.61 6.09
C THR A 11 3.11 -12.31 5.36
N LEU A 12 1.90 -11.78 5.57
CA LEU A 12 1.50 -10.43 5.18
C LEU A 12 1.14 -9.74 6.49
N SER A 13 1.83 -8.65 6.81
CA SER A 13 1.42 -7.72 7.87
C SER A 13 -0.01 -7.25 7.58
N ASP A 14 -0.98 -7.92 8.19
CA ASP A 14 -2.41 -7.66 8.06
C ASP A 14 -2.69 -6.24 8.58
N GLY A 15 -2.74 -5.26 7.68
CA GLY A 15 -3.21 -3.92 8.00
C GLY A 15 -2.35 -2.75 7.51
N ASP A 16 -1.22 -2.97 6.83
CA ASP A 16 -0.40 -1.84 6.35
C ASP A 16 -0.31 -1.76 4.82
N PHE A 17 -0.26 -0.54 4.31
CA PHE A 17 -0.05 -0.25 2.89
C PHE A 17 1.37 -0.61 2.46
N ASP A 18 1.51 -1.54 1.51
CA ASP A 18 2.80 -1.92 0.94
C ASP A 18 3.29 -0.87 -0.08
N GLN A 19 4.07 0.08 0.44
CA GLN A 19 4.62 1.18 -0.36
C GLN A 19 5.54 0.71 -1.48
N ALA A 20 6.49 -0.18 -1.18
CA ALA A 20 7.51 -0.59 -2.14
C ALA A 20 6.88 -1.32 -3.34
N ARG A 21 5.88 -2.17 -3.08
CA ARG A 21 5.13 -2.86 -4.13
C ARG A 21 4.27 -1.90 -4.96
N ALA A 22 3.67 -0.88 -4.33
CA ALA A 22 2.92 0.14 -5.04
C ALA A 22 3.81 0.98 -5.96
N GLU A 23 5.00 1.39 -5.50
CA GLU A 23 5.99 2.12 -6.33
C GLU A 23 6.41 1.28 -7.54
N ALA A 24 6.73 0.00 -7.33
CA ALA A 24 7.07 -0.91 -8.43
C ALA A 24 5.93 -1.03 -9.46
N ALA A 25 4.69 -1.18 -9.00
CA ALA A 25 3.53 -1.26 -9.89
C ALA A 25 3.31 0.02 -10.70
N VAL A 26 3.50 1.20 -10.11
CA VAL A 26 3.42 2.48 -10.83
C VAL A 26 4.52 2.59 -11.88
N ARG A 27 5.74 2.12 -11.55
CA ARG A 27 6.85 2.07 -12.51
C ARG A 27 6.50 1.20 -13.73
N GLU A 28 5.93 0.02 -13.50
CA GLU A 28 5.47 -0.87 -14.57
C GLU A 28 4.35 -0.24 -15.42
N LEU A 29 3.43 0.51 -14.79
CA LEU A 29 2.39 1.24 -15.51
C LEU A 29 2.97 2.30 -16.46
N LEU A 30 3.98 3.06 -16.02
CA LEU A 30 4.67 4.05 -16.86
C LEU A 30 5.31 3.37 -18.09
N ILE A 31 5.99 2.25 -17.89
CA ILE A 31 6.57 1.46 -18.99
C ILE A 31 5.47 0.98 -19.95
N ALA A 32 4.37 0.46 -19.42
CA ALA A 32 3.27 -0.07 -20.21
C ALA A 32 2.62 0.98 -21.12
N VAL A 33 2.63 2.26 -20.72
CA VAL A 33 2.12 3.37 -21.54
C VAL A 33 3.18 4.01 -22.46
N GLY A 34 4.40 3.47 -22.49
CA GLY A 34 5.50 3.95 -23.33
C GLY A 34 6.30 5.12 -22.75
N GLU A 35 6.16 5.40 -21.45
CA GLU A 35 6.94 6.42 -20.75
C GLU A 35 8.26 5.83 -20.22
N ASP A 36 9.29 6.68 -20.15
CA ASP A 36 10.55 6.36 -19.48
C ASP A 36 10.49 6.76 -17.99
N PRO A 37 10.40 5.82 -17.04
CA PRO A 37 10.31 6.13 -15.61
C PRO A 37 11.61 6.75 -15.05
N ASP A 38 12.75 6.57 -15.71
CA ASP A 38 14.05 7.05 -15.19
C ASP A 38 14.37 8.48 -15.70
N ARG A 39 13.51 9.07 -16.56
CA ARG A 39 13.66 10.47 -16.99
C ARG A 39 13.46 11.43 -15.82
N HIS A 40 14.22 12.53 -15.80
CA HIS A 40 14.22 13.52 -14.70
C HIS A 40 12.82 13.94 -14.23
N GLY A 41 11.84 14.10 -15.14
CA GLY A 41 10.48 14.49 -14.78
C GLY A 41 9.61 13.39 -14.17
N LEU A 42 10.03 12.12 -14.23
CA LEU A 42 9.27 10.96 -13.73
C LEU A 42 9.99 10.13 -12.68
N ALA A 43 11.28 10.34 -12.43
CA ALA A 43 12.05 9.55 -11.47
C ALA A 43 11.37 9.44 -10.09
N ASP A 44 10.78 10.53 -9.60
CA ASP A 44 10.05 10.55 -8.31
C ASP A 44 8.56 10.19 -8.43
N THR A 45 8.03 10.03 -9.64
CA THR A 45 6.60 9.80 -9.87
C THR A 45 6.09 8.52 -9.20
N PRO A 46 6.78 7.36 -9.28
CA PRO A 46 6.36 6.16 -8.56
C PRO A 46 6.12 6.40 -7.06
N ALA A 47 7.08 7.04 -6.38
CA ALA A 47 6.99 7.37 -4.96
C ALA A 47 5.83 8.33 -4.64
N ARG A 48 5.69 9.41 -5.44
CA ARG A 48 4.60 10.39 -5.24
C ARG A 48 3.22 9.78 -5.42
N VAL A 49 3.03 8.93 -6.43
CA VAL A 49 1.75 8.28 -6.72
C VAL A 49 1.42 7.25 -5.65
N ALA A 50 2.39 6.43 -5.24
CA ALA A 50 2.19 5.46 -4.17
C ALA A 50 1.80 6.13 -2.84
N ARG A 51 2.40 7.28 -2.50
CA ARG A 51 1.99 8.09 -1.33
C ARG A 51 0.55 8.59 -1.44
N ALA A 52 0.16 9.09 -2.61
CA ALA A 52 -1.22 9.54 -2.84
C ALA A 52 -2.23 8.38 -2.69
N TYR A 53 -1.89 7.17 -3.16
CA TYR A 53 -2.72 5.98 -2.95
C TYR A 53 -2.81 5.58 -1.48
N ARG A 54 -1.71 5.66 -0.74
CA ARG A 54 -1.73 5.42 0.71
C ARG A 54 -2.73 6.33 1.42
N GLU A 55 -2.72 7.62 1.10
CA GLU A 55 -3.65 8.60 1.68
C GLU A 55 -5.10 8.29 1.27
N MET A 56 -5.34 8.02 -0.02
CA MET A 56 -6.66 7.70 -0.56
C MET A 56 -7.27 6.42 0.04
N PHE A 57 -6.44 5.42 0.33
CA PHE A 57 -6.86 4.13 0.89
C PHE A 57 -6.61 4.02 2.40
N ALA A 58 -6.23 5.11 3.08
CA ALA A 58 -5.89 5.08 4.52
C ALA A 58 -7.01 4.49 5.38
N GLY A 59 -8.28 4.73 5.01
CA GLY A 59 -9.43 4.20 5.72
C GLY A 59 -9.55 2.67 5.73
N LEU A 60 -8.87 1.94 4.83
CA LEU A 60 -8.81 0.47 4.86
C LEU A 60 -7.92 -0.06 5.99
N TYR A 61 -7.09 0.80 6.55
CA TYR A 61 -6.09 0.48 7.56
C TYR A 61 -6.39 1.15 8.91
N THR A 62 -7.53 1.84 9.01
CA THR A 62 -8.00 2.50 10.23
C THR A 62 -9.11 1.66 10.87
N ASP A 63 -9.01 1.45 12.18
CA ASP A 63 -10.08 0.82 12.96
C ASP A 63 -11.31 1.76 13.04
N PRO A 64 -12.49 1.36 12.53
CA PRO A 64 -13.69 2.19 12.55
C PRO A 64 -14.19 2.51 13.96
N ASP A 65 -13.89 1.70 14.99
CA ASP A 65 -14.33 1.98 16.36
C ASP A 65 -13.57 3.18 16.95
N THR A 66 -12.37 3.49 16.43
CA THR A 66 -11.56 4.62 16.91
C THR A 66 -12.13 5.99 16.50
N VAL A 67 -12.98 6.04 15.47
CA VAL A 67 -13.57 7.30 14.97
C VAL A 67 -14.93 7.64 15.60
N LEU A 68 -15.50 6.75 16.41
CA LEU A 68 -16.83 6.91 17.01
C LEU A 68 -16.81 7.40 18.48
N ASN A 69 -15.63 7.63 19.07
CA ASN A 69 -15.52 8.18 20.42
C ASN A 69 -15.79 9.70 20.42
N THR A 70 -17.05 10.09 20.55
CA THR A 70 -17.53 11.46 20.83
C THR A 70 -18.50 11.42 22.00
#